data_AF-S8DF74-F1
#
_entry.id   AF-S8DF74-F1
#
_cell.length_a   1.000
_cell.length_b   1.000
_cell.length_c   1.000
_cell.angle_alpha   90.00
_cell.angle_beta   90.00
_cell.angle_gamma   90.00
#
_symmetry.space_group_name_H-M   'P 1'
#
loop_
_entity.id
_entity.type
_entity.pdbx_description
1 polymer ?
#
loop_
_entity_poly.entity_id
_entity_poly.type
_entity_poly.pdbx_seq_one_letter_code
_entity_poly.pdbx_strand_id
1 'polypeptide(L)'
;MMNLERGKEKLLPHLVQVTIDLEGGFNACRCVVNDDQWTKPADFPIINPDFSGVKSRFIYAATSSGSRPALPHFPFDTVVKLDAADDSASCWSTVPRRYIGEPIFIPRRNGGREEGEEDDGYILAVEYAVSTQRCYLVILDSRSIGKEEAVVARLQVPRHLNFPMGFHGFWAPTNHTL
;
A
#
# COMPACT_ATOMS: atom_id res chain seq x y z
N MET A 1 10.39 -7.19 13.74
CA MET A 1 11.58 -7.72 13.02
C MET A 1 11.06 -8.46 11.80
N MET A 2 11.33 -8.02 10.58
CA MET A 2 10.71 -8.60 9.37
C MET A 2 11.44 -9.84 8.85
N ASN A 3 12.69 -10.11 9.25
CA ASN A 3 13.39 -11.35 8.93
C ASN A 3 13.43 -12.23 10.18
N LEU A 4 12.45 -13.11 10.30
CA LEU A 4 12.32 -14.03 11.44
C LEU A 4 12.97 -15.37 11.12
N GLU A 5 13.37 -16.10 12.16
CA GLU A 5 13.69 -17.52 12.02
C GLU A 5 12.47 -18.29 11.51
N ARG A 6 12.74 -19.34 10.71
CA ARG A 6 11.73 -20.22 10.14
C ARG A 6 10.79 -20.76 11.24
N GLY A 7 9.48 -20.71 11.03
CA GLY A 7 8.47 -21.14 12.02
C GLY A 7 7.92 -20.04 12.93
N LYS A 8 8.37 -18.78 12.78
CA LYS A 8 7.87 -17.60 13.52
C LYS A 8 7.02 -16.66 12.65
N GLU A 9 6.53 -17.12 11.51
CA GLU A 9 5.84 -16.28 10.50
C GLU A 9 4.61 -15.54 11.07
N LYS A 10 3.97 -16.09 12.11
CA LYS A 10 2.86 -15.42 12.84
C LYS A 10 3.25 -14.11 13.54
N LEU A 11 4.54 -13.84 13.74
CA LEU A 11 5.04 -12.60 14.35
C LEU A 11 5.40 -11.53 13.32
N LEU A 12 5.18 -11.78 12.03
CA LEU A 12 5.42 -10.79 10.98
C LEU A 12 4.41 -9.65 11.13
N PRO A 13 4.85 -8.38 11.01
CA PRO A 13 3.93 -7.25 11.05
C PRO A 13 2.99 -7.32 9.85
N HIS A 14 1.69 -7.29 10.09
CA HIS A 14 0.69 -7.39 9.05
C HIS A 14 -0.53 -6.53 9.43
N LEU A 15 -1.46 -6.37 8.49
CA LEU A 15 -2.64 -5.55 8.72
C LEU A 15 -3.62 -6.29 9.62
N VAL A 16 -4.13 -5.57 10.63
CA VAL A 16 -5.15 -6.06 11.56
C VAL A 16 -6.29 -5.07 11.63
N GLN A 17 -7.51 -5.58 11.75
CA GLN A 17 -8.69 -4.76 12.00
C GLN A 17 -9.01 -4.81 13.49
N VAL A 18 -9.10 -3.64 14.13
CA VAL A 18 -9.50 -3.51 15.53
C VAL A 18 -10.85 -2.81 15.61
N THR A 19 -11.83 -3.47 16.22
CA THR A 19 -13.15 -2.91 16.51
C THR A 19 -13.27 -2.65 18.00
N ILE A 20 -13.63 -1.43 18.37
CA ILE A 20 -13.81 -1.00 19.77
C ILE A 20 -15.23 -0.50 19.94
N ASP A 21 -16.04 -1.24 20.68
CA ASP A 21 -17.38 -0.82 21.10
C ASP A 21 -17.26 -0.11 22.46
N LEU A 22 -17.66 1.14 22.53
CA LEU A 22 -17.64 1.93 23.76
C LEU A 22 -18.98 1.78 24.47
N GLU A 23 -18.97 1.27 25.71
CA GLU A 23 -20.15 1.06 26.53
C GLU A 23 -20.18 2.02 27.73
N GLY A 24 -21.39 2.36 28.21
CA GLY A 24 -21.60 2.97 29.54
C GLY A 24 -20.80 4.24 29.84
N GLY A 25 -20.90 5.28 29.01
CA GLY A 25 -20.27 6.58 29.27
C GLY A 25 -18.74 6.54 29.28
N PHE A 26 -18.13 5.70 28.44
CA PHE A 26 -16.68 5.47 28.32
C PHE A 26 -16.04 4.69 29.48
N ASN A 27 -16.82 4.07 30.37
CA ASN A 27 -16.29 3.33 31.52
C ASN A 27 -16.01 1.84 31.22
N ALA A 28 -16.47 1.34 30.08
CA ALA A 28 -16.17 -0.01 29.60
C ALA A 28 -16.03 -0.01 28.07
N CYS A 29 -15.24 -0.95 27.55
CA CYS A 29 -15.20 -1.19 26.11
C CYS A 29 -15.06 -2.68 25.81
N ARG A 30 -15.67 -3.09 24.70
CA ARG A 30 -15.42 -4.39 24.07
C ARG A 30 -14.45 -4.17 22.91
N CYS A 31 -13.35 -4.92 22.89
CA CYS A 31 -12.35 -4.86 21.84
C CYS A 31 -12.30 -6.20 21.11
N VAL A 32 -12.40 -6.17 19.79
CA VAL A 32 -12.28 -7.34 18.91
C VAL A 32 -11.16 -7.06 17.91
N VAL A 33 -10.23 -8.00 17.75
CA VAL A 33 -9.13 -7.92 16.79
C VAL A 33 -9.28 -9.05 15.78
N ASN A 34 -9.35 -8.70 14.50
CA ASN A 34 -9.33 -9.64 13.38
C ASN A 34 -7.99 -9.48 12.64
N ASP A 35 -7.25 -10.58 12.47
CA ASP A 35 -5.89 -10.60 11.93
C ASP A 35 -5.72 -11.58 10.75
N ASP A 36 -6.84 -12.03 10.18
CA ASP A 36 -6.90 -13.07 9.14
C ASP A 36 -7.01 -12.53 7.71
N GLN A 37 -7.45 -11.27 7.54
CA GLN A 37 -7.63 -10.64 6.21
C GLN A 37 -6.33 -10.59 5.39
N TRP A 38 -5.19 -10.29 6.03
CA TRP A 38 -3.89 -10.29 5.36
C TRP A 38 -2.77 -10.69 6.31
N THR A 39 -2.25 -11.90 6.15
CA THR A 39 -1.26 -12.51 7.07
C THR A 39 0.19 -12.37 6.59
N LYS A 40 0.43 -11.70 5.46
CA LYS A 40 1.79 -11.44 4.95
C LYS A 40 2.35 -10.13 5.52
N PRO A 41 3.69 -9.96 5.56
CA PRO A 41 4.32 -8.72 5.97
C PRO A 41 3.73 -7.51 5.24
N ALA A 42 3.21 -6.54 5.97
CA ALA A 42 2.67 -5.32 5.37
C ALA A 42 2.96 -4.10 6.24
N ASP A 43 3.20 -2.98 5.60
CA ASP A 43 3.41 -1.67 6.23
C ASP A 43 3.02 -0.56 5.24
N PHE A 44 3.13 0.69 5.68
CA PHE A 44 2.77 1.86 4.89
C PHE A 44 1.33 1.78 4.32
N PRO A 45 0.31 1.56 5.17
CA PRO A 45 -1.07 1.52 4.71
C PRO A 45 -1.52 2.90 4.23
N ILE A 46 -2.24 2.92 3.12
CA ILE A 46 -2.86 4.11 2.56
C ILE A 46 -4.27 3.78 2.09
N ILE A 47 -5.18 4.72 2.27
CA ILE A 47 -6.55 4.69 1.71
C ILE A 47 -6.71 5.88 0.77
N ASN A 48 -7.84 5.96 0.06
CA ASN A 48 -8.20 7.22 -0.58
C ASN A 48 -8.33 8.32 0.50
N PRO A 49 -7.54 9.41 0.43
CA PRO A 49 -7.55 10.46 1.47
C PRO A 49 -8.92 11.13 1.62
N ASP A 50 -9.78 11.11 0.60
CA ASP A 50 -11.16 11.65 0.67
C ASP A 50 -12.07 10.84 1.60
N PHE A 51 -11.64 9.65 2.02
CA PHE A 51 -12.32 8.76 2.97
C PHE A 51 -11.65 8.74 4.36
N SER A 52 -10.72 9.66 4.62
CA SER A 52 -10.08 9.78 5.94
C SER A 52 -11.11 10.09 7.03
N GLY A 53 -11.05 9.32 8.12
CA GLY A 53 -11.97 9.47 9.26
C GLY A 53 -13.38 8.92 9.05
N VAL A 54 -13.68 8.33 7.89
CA VAL A 54 -14.95 7.64 7.62
C VAL A 54 -14.69 6.20 7.18
N LYS A 55 -15.76 5.41 7.02
CA LYS A 55 -15.63 4.02 6.53
C LYS A 55 -15.02 4.03 5.12
N SER A 56 -13.89 3.35 4.97
CA SER A 56 -13.21 3.07 3.70
C SER A 56 -13.30 1.57 3.42
N ARG A 57 -13.53 1.21 2.16
CA ARG A 57 -13.57 -0.16 1.65
C ARG A 57 -12.20 -0.63 1.19
N PHE A 58 -11.39 0.23 0.58
CA PHE A 58 -10.15 -0.18 -0.08
C PHE A 58 -8.92 0.30 0.67
N ILE A 59 -8.02 -0.63 0.98
CA ILE A 59 -6.76 -0.36 1.66
C ILE A 59 -5.62 -0.79 0.75
N TYR A 60 -4.60 0.04 0.61
CA TYR A 60 -3.38 -0.29 -0.11
C TYR A 60 -2.20 -0.31 0.87
N ALA A 61 -1.23 -1.18 0.64
CA ALA A 61 -0.04 -1.24 1.49
C ALA A 61 1.17 -1.76 0.71
N ALA A 62 2.37 -1.47 1.22
CA ALA A 62 3.59 -2.14 0.77
C ALA A 62 3.70 -3.51 1.47
N THR A 63 4.03 -4.54 0.69
CA THR A 63 4.19 -5.91 1.17
C THR A 63 5.34 -6.62 0.46
N SER A 64 5.67 -7.83 0.91
CA SER A 64 6.63 -8.69 0.24
C SER A 64 5.91 -9.81 -0.50
N SER A 65 6.32 -10.05 -1.75
CA SER A 65 5.82 -11.15 -2.57
C SER A 65 6.11 -12.53 -1.96
N GLY A 66 7.12 -12.62 -1.07
CA GLY A 66 7.58 -13.90 -0.52
C GLY A 66 8.44 -14.71 -1.49
N SER A 67 8.62 -14.25 -2.73
CA SER A 67 9.32 -15.00 -3.79
C SER A 67 10.84 -14.99 -3.67
N ARG A 68 11.40 -14.26 -2.69
CA ARG A 68 12.84 -14.02 -2.52
C ARG A 68 13.46 -14.96 -1.49
N PRO A 69 14.38 -15.87 -1.87
CA PRO A 69 14.90 -16.89 -0.94
C PRO A 69 15.65 -16.32 0.27
N ALA A 70 16.46 -15.27 0.08
CA ALA A 70 17.31 -14.72 1.14
C ALA A 70 16.56 -13.72 2.05
N LEU A 71 15.53 -13.07 1.52
CA LEU A 71 14.85 -11.93 2.13
C LEU A 71 13.34 -11.99 1.78
N PRO A 72 12.61 -13.00 2.28
CA PRO A 72 11.23 -13.29 1.85
C PRO A 72 10.19 -12.31 2.41
N HIS A 73 10.57 -11.39 3.29
CA HIS A 73 9.63 -10.56 4.04
C HIS A 73 9.95 -9.07 4.00
N PHE A 74 11.21 -8.72 3.74
CA PHE A 74 11.67 -7.34 3.57
C PHE A 74 13.01 -7.31 2.82
N PRO A 75 13.27 -6.36 1.91
CA PRO A 75 12.47 -5.18 1.58
C PRO A 75 11.20 -5.51 0.78
N PHE A 76 10.23 -4.59 0.85
CA PHE A 76 8.99 -4.72 0.09
C PHE A 76 9.21 -4.57 -1.40
N ASP A 77 8.43 -5.32 -2.17
CA ASP A 77 8.50 -5.39 -3.63
C ASP A 77 7.12 -5.49 -4.27
N THR A 78 6.07 -5.30 -3.48
CA THR A 78 4.70 -5.55 -3.88
C THR A 78 3.78 -4.50 -3.27
N VAL A 79 2.87 -3.94 -4.06
CA VAL A 79 1.70 -3.20 -3.58
C VAL A 79 0.56 -4.19 -3.48
N VAL A 80 -0.08 -4.29 -2.32
CA VAL A 80 -1.35 -5.01 -2.14
C VAL A 80 -2.50 -4.01 -2.12
N LYS A 81 -3.62 -4.39 -2.73
CA LYS A 81 -4.94 -3.77 -2.56
C LYS A 81 -5.84 -4.79 -1.87
N LEU A 82 -6.38 -4.41 -0.73
CA LEU A 82 -7.39 -5.15 0.02
C LEU A 82 -8.77 -4.54 -0.21
N ASP A 83 -9.78 -5.39 -0.36
CA ASP A 83 -11.19 -5.01 -0.40
C ASP A 83 -11.89 -5.51 0.88
N ALA A 84 -12.22 -4.58 1.77
CA ALA A 84 -12.86 -4.89 3.04
C ALA A 84 -14.35 -5.29 2.92
N ALA A 85 -14.93 -5.30 1.72
CA ALA A 85 -16.30 -5.78 1.51
C ALA A 85 -16.37 -7.31 1.41
N ASP A 86 -15.33 -7.95 0.85
CA ASP A 86 -15.28 -9.40 0.61
C ASP A 86 -13.96 -10.07 1.02
N ASP A 87 -13.10 -9.33 1.71
CA ASP A 87 -11.77 -9.75 2.17
C ASP A 87 -10.83 -10.21 1.04
N SER A 88 -11.11 -9.80 -0.20
CA SER A 88 -10.24 -10.11 -1.33
C SER A 88 -8.99 -9.25 -1.34
N ALA A 89 -7.92 -9.82 -1.90
CA ALA A 89 -6.64 -9.15 -2.06
C ALA A 89 -6.12 -9.31 -3.48
N SER A 90 -5.61 -8.22 -4.05
CA SER A 90 -4.93 -8.21 -5.35
C SER A 90 -3.58 -7.53 -5.21
N CYS A 91 -2.59 -7.99 -5.99
CA CYS A 91 -1.21 -7.52 -5.85
C CYS A 91 -0.63 -7.07 -7.18
N TRP A 92 0.21 -6.05 -7.12
CA TRP A 92 1.20 -5.75 -8.15
C TRP A 92 2.59 -5.92 -7.54
N SER A 93 3.42 -6.79 -8.13
CA SER A 93 4.81 -6.99 -7.71
C SER A 93 5.77 -6.47 -8.76
N THR A 94 6.87 -5.85 -8.32
CA THR A 94 7.97 -5.53 -9.23
C THR A 94 8.73 -6.78 -9.65
N VAL A 95 9.49 -6.67 -10.75
CA VAL A 95 10.47 -7.67 -11.19
C VAL A 95 11.60 -7.86 -10.16
N PRO A 96 12.35 -8.98 -10.23
CA PRO A 96 13.41 -9.30 -9.28
C PRO A 96 14.46 -8.18 -9.12
N ARG A 97 15.04 -8.09 -7.91
CA ARG A 97 16.07 -7.10 -7.51
C ARG A 97 15.63 -5.64 -7.62
N ARG A 98 14.32 -5.41 -7.57
CA ARG A 98 13.72 -4.10 -7.35
C ARG A 98 12.88 -4.12 -6.08
N TYR A 99 12.75 -2.97 -5.45
CA TYR A 99 12.06 -2.81 -4.17
C TYR A 99 11.25 -1.52 -4.21
N ILE A 100 10.20 -1.42 -3.40
CA ILE A 100 9.33 -0.25 -3.38
C ILE A 100 9.32 0.41 -2.00
N GLY A 101 9.07 1.71 -1.99
CA GLY A 101 8.73 2.48 -0.78
C GLY A 101 7.23 2.52 -0.50
N GLU A 102 6.81 3.53 0.26
CA GLU A 102 5.41 3.81 0.58
C GLU A 102 4.58 4.04 -0.70
N PRO A 103 3.43 3.36 -0.85
CA PRO A 103 2.43 3.70 -1.86
C PRO A 103 1.66 4.97 -1.45
N ILE A 104 1.38 5.83 -2.42
CA ILE A 104 0.55 7.03 -2.26
C ILE A 104 -0.67 6.91 -3.16
N PHE A 105 -1.87 7.04 -2.60
CA PHE A 105 -3.10 7.11 -3.39
C PHE A 105 -3.34 8.53 -3.88
N ILE A 106 -3.66 8.67 -5.16
CA ILE A 106 -4.03 9.93 -5.80
C ILE A 106 -5.41 9.75 -6.45
N PRO A 107 -6.46 10.40 -5.94
CA PRO A 107 -7.78 10.32 -6.56
C PRO A 107 -7.75 10.92 -7.96
N ARG A 108 -8.57 10.38 -8.87
CA ARG A 108 -8.80 11.00 -10.18
C ARG A 108 -9.44 12.38 -9.98
N ARG A 109 -9.25 13.30 -10.92
CA ARG A 109 -9.68 14.71 -10.81
C ARG A 109 -11.18 14.92 -10.51
N ASN A 110 -12.03 13.91 -10.79
CA ASN A 110 -13.47 13.87 -10.46
C ASN A 110 -13.82 12.59 -9.65
N GLY A 111 -12.83 11.95 -9.03
CA GLY A 111 -12.96 10.69 -8.28
C GLY A 111 -13.26 10.91 -6.79
N GLY A 112 -13.65 12.13 -6.41
CA GLY A 112 -13.95 12.46 -5.02
C GLY A 112 -15.17 11.71 -4.52
N ARG A 113 -15.36 11.69 -3.19
CA ARG A 113 -16.43 10.94 -2.50
C ARG A 113 -17.84 11.14 -3.06
N GLU A 114 -18.12 12.28 -3.69
CA GLU A 114 -19.44 12.62 -4.26
C GLU A 114 -19.61 12.20 -5.73
N GLU A 115 -18.51 12.03 -6.47
CA GLU A 115 -18.52 11.95 -7.94
C GLU A 115 -17.88 10.66 -8.50
N GLY A 116 -17.13 9.90 -7.69
CA GLY A 116 -16.42 8.70 -8.14
C GLY A 116 -16.47 7.51 -7.17
N GLU A 117 -15.98 6.36 -7.67
CA GLU A 117 -15.75 5.17 -6.85
C GLU A 117 -14.52 5.38 -5.96
N GLU A 118 -14.55 4.85 -4.73
CA GLU A 118 -13.49 5.05 -3.72
C GLU A 118 -12.08 4.67 -4.24
N ASP A 119 -11.98 3.65 -5.09
CA ASP A 119 -10.73 3.18 -5.70
C ASP A 119 -10.44 3.77 -7.09
N ASP A 120 -11.16 4.79 -7.55
CA ASP A 120 -10.87 5.46 -8.83
C ASP A 120 -9.74 6.47 -8.69
N GLY A 121 -8.53 6.00 -8.96
CA GLY A 121 -7.35 6.83 -8.86
C GLY A 121 -6.10 6.12 -9.34
N TYR A 122 -4.99 6.49 -8.72
CA TYR A 122 -3.67 5.97 -9.02
C TYR A 122 -2.93 5.66 -7.74
N ILE A 123 -2.11 4.60 -7.77
CA ILE A 123 -1.07 4.38 -6.76
C ILE A 123 0.27 4.85 -7.32
N LEU A 124 0.91 5.74 -6.59
CA LEU A 124 2.27 6.17 -6.85
C LEU A 124 3.22 5.44 -5.90
N ALA A 125 4.29 4.84 -6.42
CA ALA A 125 5.31 4.21 -5.60
C ALA A 125 6.71 4.45 -6.16
N VAL A 126 7.66 4.72 -5.26
CA VAL A 126 9.07 4.81 -5.64
C VAL A 126 9.63 3.39 -5.69
N GLU A 127 10.11 2.98 -6.86
CA GLU A 127 10.77 1.69 -7.08
C GLU A 127 12.28 1.89 -7.21
N TYR A 128 13.06 1.23 -6.36
CA TYR A 128 14.51 1.19 -6.45
C TYR A 128 15.01 -0.10 -7.10
N ALA A 129 15.62 0.03 -8.29
CA ALA A 129 16.30 -1.06 -8.97
C ALA A 129 17.77 -1.15 -8.55
N VAL A 130 18.10 -2.18 -7.78
CA VAL A 130 19.45 -2.37 -7.20
C VAL A 130 20.50 -2.63 -8.26
N SER A 131 20.16 -3.38 -9.32
CA SER A 131 21.11 -3.72 -10.39
C SER A 131 21.68 -2.50 -11.12
N THR A 132 20.86 -1.47 -11.31
CA THR A 132 21.23 -0.23 -12.02
C THR A 132 21.45 0.95 -11.09
N GLN A 133 21.25 0.75 -9.78
CA GLN A 133 21.22 1.78 -8.75
C GLN A 133 20.35 2.96 -9.19
N ARG A 134 19.07 2.69 -9.42
CA ARG A 134 18.16 3.66 -10.04
C ARG A 134 16.77 3.64 -9.40
N CYS A 135 16.27 4.81 -9.03
CA CYS A 135 14.87 5.00 -8.68
C CYS A 135 13.99 5.23 -9.92
N TYR A 136 12.77 4.73 -9.84
CA TYR A 136 11.68 5.00 -10.75
C TYR A 136 10.47 5.45 -9.95
N LEU A 137 9.69 6.37 -10.51
CA LEU A 137 8.35 6.65 -10.05
C LEU A 137 7.38 5.76 -10.84
N VAL A 138 6.79 4.78 -10.18
CA VAL A 138 5.80 3.89 -10.77
C VAL A 138 4.42 4.46 -10.52
N ILE A 139 3.59 4.48 -11.56
CA ILE A 139 2.19 4.89 -11.52
C ILE A 139 1.35 3.66 -11.87
N LEU A 140 0.53 3.22 -10.94
CA LEU A 140 -0.41 2.12 -11.11
C LEU A 140 -1.83 2.67 -11.19
N ASP A 141 -2.66 2.09 -12.06
CA ASP A 141 -4.10 2.24 -11.95
C ASP A 141 -4.60 1.38 -10.78
N SER A 142 -5.19 2.03 -9.78
CA SER A 142 -5.64 1.40 -8.53
C SER A 142 -6.77 0.38 -8.73
N ARG A 143 -7.55 0.47 -9.82
CA ARG A 143 -8.61 -0.50 -10.17
C ARG A 143 -8.06 -1.72 -10.90
N SER A 144 -6.87 -1.58 -11.46
CA SER A 144 -6.21 -2.60 -12.29
C SER A 144 -5.12 -3.36 -11.53
N ILE A 145 -4.88 -3.09 -10.25
CA ILE A 145 -4.01 -3.91 -9.39
C ILE A 145 -4.46 -5.37 -9.43
N GLY A 146 -3.51 -6.28 -9.68
CA GLY A 146 -3.77 -7.70 -9.95
C GLY A 146 -3.88 -8.07 -11.44
N LYS A 147 -3.90 -7.09 -12.35
CA LYS A 147 -3.94 -7.29 -13.80
C LYS A 147 -2.61 -6.92 -14.46
N GLU A 148 -2.40 -7.35 -15.70
CA GLU A 148 -1.15 -7.09 -16.44
C GLU A 148 -0.99 -5.60 -16.79
N GLU A 149 -2.11 -4.93 -17.07
CA GLU A 149 -2.21 -3.52 -17.44
C GLU A 149 -2.18 -2.54 -16.24
N ALA A 150 -1.90 -3.03 -15.02
CA ALA A 150 -1.87 -2.19 -13.82
C ALA A 150 -0.90 -1.01 -13.92
N VAL A 151 0.23 -1.19 -14.61
CA VAL A 151 1.27 -0.15 -14.74
C VAL A 151 0.89 0.83 -15.84
N VAL A 152 0.48 2.03 -15.45
CA VAL A 152 0.16 3.12 -16.37
C VAL A 152 1.43 3.81 -16.87
N ALA A 153 2.38 4.04 -15.97
CA ALA A 153 3.65 4.65 -16.31
C ALA A 153 4.76 4.23 -15.35
N ARG A 154 6.00 4.29 -15.82
CA ARG A 154 7.20 4.15 -14.99
C ARG A 154 8.24 5.18 -15.42
N LEU A 155 8.42 6.21 -14.60
CA LEU A 155 9.28 7.36 -14.90
C LEU A 155 10.63 7.18 -14.24
N GLN A 156 11.72 7.32 -14.99
CA GLN A 156 13.06 7.20 -14.43
C GLN A 156 13.46 8.47 -13.67
N VAL A 157 13.96 8.31 -12.44
CA VAL A 157 14.48 9.43 -11.65
C VAL A 157 15.93 9.78 -12.08
N PRO A 158 16.28 11.07 -12.25
CA PRO A 158 17.64 11.50 -12.55
C PRO A 158 18.67 10.95 -11.55
N ARG A 159 19.90 10.64 -12.00
CA ARG A 159 20.86 9.85 -11.19
C ARG A 159 21.31 10.56 -9.92
N HIS A 160 21.39 11.88 -9.98
CA HIS A 160 21.79 12.72 -8.86
C HIS A 160 20.65 12.90 -7.82
N LEU A 161 19.42 12.50 -8.15
CA LEU A 161 18.24 12.55 -7.27
C LEU A 161 17.84 11.13 -6.83
N ASN A 162 18.79 10.20 -6.71
CA ASN A 162 18.47 8.82 -6.35
C ASN A 162 18.23 8.71 -4.84
N PHE A 163 17.03 8.33 -4.43
CA PHE A 163 16.65 8.12 -3.03
C PHE A 163 16.03 6.71 -2.87
N PRO A 164 16.83 5.69 -2.54
CA PRO A 164 16.41 4.29 -2.64
C PRO A 164 15.39 3.86 -1.59
N MET A 165 15.37 4.50 -0.42
CA MET A 165 14.44 4.21 0.67
C MET A 165 14.05 5.53 1.33
N GLY A 166 12.76 5.82 1.31
CA GLY A 166 12.15 6.94 2.03
C GLY A 166 11.23 6.42 3.14
N PHE A 167 10.74 7.33 3.96
CA PHE A 167 9.64 7.08 4.89
C PHE A 167 8.36 7.63 4.25
N HIS A 168 7.67 8.51 4.97
CA HIS A 168 6.40 9.05 4.53
C HIS A 168 6.52 10.16 3.50
N GLY A 169 5.59 10.19 2.56
CA GLY A 169 5.36 11.24 1.59
C GLY A 169 3.88 11.64 1.56
N PHE A 170 3.56 12.66 0.77
CA PHE A 170 2.19 13.06 0.53
C PHE A 170 2.04 13.60 -0.89
N TRP A 171 0.82 13.50 -1.43
CA TRP A 171 0.44 14.17 -2.66
C TRP A 171 -0.21 15.51 -2.35
N ALA A 172 0.33 16.59 -2.91
CA ALA A 172 -0.25 17.92 -2.83
C ALA A 172 -0.91 18.26 -4.18
N PRO A 173 -2.24 18.22 -4.30
CA PRO A 173 -2.89 18.66 -5.52
C PRO A 173 -2.64 20.16 -5.73
N THR A 174 -2.26 20.55 -6.94
CA THR A 174 -2.24 21.96 -7.32
C THR A 174 -3.65 22.36 -7.72
N ASN A 175 -4.27 23.27 -6.96
CA ASN A 175 -5.51 23.95 -7.36
C ASN A 175 -5.19 24.89 -8.53
N HIS A 176 -4.94 24.35 -9.72
CA HIS A 176 -4.99 25.13 -10.94
C HIS A 176 -6.46 25.28 -11.34
N THR A 177 -7.12 26.28 -10.74
CA THR A 177 -8.13 27.06 -11.45
C THR A 177 -7.41 27.73 -12.61
N LEU A 178 -7.43 27.08 -13.78
CA LEU A 178 -7.24 27.76 -15.07
C LEU A 178 -8.63 28.08 -15.62
#